data_AF-A0A0Z8L962-F1
#
_entry.id   AF-A0A0Z8L962-F1
#
_cell.length_a   1.000
_cell.length_b   1.000
_cell.length_c   1.000
_cell.angle_alpha   90.00
_cell.angle_beta   90.00
_cell.angle_gamma   90.00
#
_symmetry.space_group_name_H-M   'P 1'
#
loop_
_entity.id
_entity.type
_entity.pdbx_description
1 polymer ?
#
loop_
_entity_poly.entity_id
_entity_poly.type
_entity_poly.pdbx_seq_one_letter_code
_entity_poly.pdbx_strand_id
1 'polypeptide(L)'
;MENKKIIKWLNYCDSQNIKPWLWDFKNCYSDDLSTNNLYNILKYKSYELDSPTKFCVTGKSGEDADCDKEAFYLYNILGWQNTTEDIIRGETMNSFITTFNEAIKDSSDYYTIANRLGKKPRDRHIPYSTLYQNQNYLKFDIIQKNIKEFELFAKLTHTIGNFTVLPHWMNTGRYKFSNDYWDITMLSLQEWLTNLSPEAWINFIEMYYLHPYVNTEYQVELFWDNHNDVILPKRHDFPIFLKKVNERIEERGKYIIKQVCDKLNQKDYHFYKEIENMDKIKFSNEF
;
A
#
# COMPACT_ATOMS: atom_id res chain seq x y z
N MET A 1 -17.27 -2.08 -20.51
CA MET A 1 -16.08 -1.69 -21.33
C MET A 1 -14.79 -1.94 -20.54
N GLU A 2 -14.91 -1.91 -19.21
CA GLU A 2 -13.89 -2.16 -18.19
C GLU A 2 -13.20 -3.52 -18.35
N ASN A 3 -13.96 -4.61 -18.56
CA ASN A 3 -13.40 -5.96 -18.69
C ASN A 3 -12.31 -6.04 -19.77
N LYS A 4 -12.50 -5.36 -20.91
CA LYS A 4 -11.51 -5.36 -22.00
C LYS A 4 -10.21 -4.65 -21.59
N LYS A 5 -10.26 -3.63 -20.74
CA LYS A 5 -9.06 -2.91 -20.26
C LYS A 5 -8.28 -3.78 -19.28
N ILE A 6 -8.96 -4.43 -18.34
CA ILE A 6 -8.30 -5.33 -17.38
C ILE A 6 -7.74 -6.58 -18.06
N ILE A 7 -8.47 -7.20 -18.99
CA ILE A 7 -7.94 -8.34 -19.76
C ILE A 7 -6.67 -7.94 -20.53
N LYS A 8 -6.65 -6.76 -21.17
CA LYS A 8 -5.44 -6.24 -21.83
C LYS A 8 -4.28 -6.02 -20.85
N TRP A 9 -4.55 -5.52 -19.65
CA TRP A 9 -3.54 -5.34 -18.61
C TRP A 9 -3.03 -6.68 -18.07
N LEU A 10 -3.89 -7.68 -17.82
CA LEU A 10 -3.49 -9.04 -17.42
C LEU A 10 -2.63 -9.71 -18.49
N ASN A 11 -3.03 -9.62 -19.77
CA ASN A 11 -2.22 -10.10 -20.91
C ASN A 11 -0.85 -9.42 -20.96
N TYR A 12 -0.81 -8.10 -20.73
CA TYR A 12 0.45 -7.36 -20.68
C TYR A 12 1.33 -7.88 -19.55
N CYS A 13 0.80 -7.98 -18.33
CA CYS A 13 1.51 -8.52 -17.17
C CYS A 13 2.07 -9.92 -17.45
N ASP A 14 1.26 -10.84 -17.98
CA ASP A 14 1.70 -12.22 -18.29
C ASP A 14 2.82 -12.23 -19.34
N SER A 15 2.66 -11.47 -20.44
CA SER A 15 3.66 -11.39 -21.51
C SER A 15 5.00 -10.81 -21.07
N GLN A 16 5.00 -9.96 -20.04
CA GLN A 16 6.19 -9.33 -19.48
C GLN A 16 6.72 -10.09 -18.24
N ASN A 17 6.13 -11.25 -17.90
CA ASN A 17 6.44 -12.00 -16.69
C ASN A 17 6.31 -11.16 -15.40
N ILE A 18 5.33 -10.26 -15.39
CA ILE A 18 4.97 -9.43 -14.24
C ILE A 18 3.81 -10.11 -13.52
N LYS A 19 4.00 -10.36 -12.21
CA LYS A 19 2.93 -10.80 -11.33
C LYS A 19 1.97 -9.63 -11.10
N PRO A 20 0.68 -9.71 -11.46
CA PRO A 20 -0.22 -8.55 -11.37
C PRO A 20 -0.40 -8.00 -9.95
N TRP A 21 -0.26 -8.85 -8.92
CA TRP A 21 -0.30 -8.40 -7.51
C TRP A 21 0.96 -7.63 -7.07
N LEU A 22 2.02 -7.68 -7.87
CA LEU A 22 3.24 -6.88 -7.72
C LEU A 22 3.31 -5.73 -8.72
N TRP A 23 2.26 -5.50 -9.51
CA TRP A 23 2.18 -4.34 -10.38
C TRP A 23 2.14 -3.06 -9.55
N ASP A 24 3.19 -2.26 -9.72
CA ASP A 24 3.30 -0.97 -9.07
C ASP A 24 2.53 0.08 -9.88
N PHE A 25 1.45 0.62 -9.32
CA PHE A 25 0.62 1.62 -10.00
C PHE A 25 1.33 2.96 -10.23
N LYS A 26 2.56 3.15 -9.70
CA LYS A 26 3.44 4.24 -10.15
C LYS A 26 3.80 4.14 -11.64
N ASN A 27 3.71 2.95 -12.25
CA ASN A 27 3.87 2.76 -13.70
C ASN A 27 2.79 3.48 -14.54
N CYS A 28 1.72 3.98 -13.92
CA CYS A 28 0.77 4.86 -14.60
C CYS A 28 1.36 6.25 -14.89
N TYR A 29 2.42 6.65 -14.19
CA TYR A 29 3.00 8.00 -14.24
C TYR A 29 4.46 8.05 -14.72
N SER A 30 5.03 6.89 -15.07
CA SER A 30 6.34 6.77 -15.70
C SER A 30 6.50 5.37 -16.30
N ASP A 31 6.97 5.27 -17.54
CA ASP A 31 7.40 4.00 -18.16
C ASP A 31 8.83 3.60 -17.74
N ASP A 32 9.55 4.46 -17.01
CA ASP A 32 10.95 4.28 -16.60
C ASP A 32 11.06 4.29 -15.06
N LEU A 33 10.47 3.28 -14.42
CA LEU A 33 10.69 3.04 -13.00
C LEU A 33 12.02 2.32 -12.79
N SER A 34 12.79 2.77 -11.79
CA SER A 34 14.04 2.12 -11.39
C SER A 34 13.77 0.74 -10.79
N THR A 35 14.77 -0.15 -10.82
CA THR A 35 14.75 -1.37 -10.01
C THR A 35 14.82 -1.09 -8.51
N ASN A 36 15.22 0.12 -8.12
CA ASN A 36 15.23 0.59 -6.74
C ASN A 36 13.84 1.13 -6.34
N ASN A 37 13.10 0.36 -5.56
CA ASN A 37 11.74 0.71 -5.17
C ASN A 37 11.67 1.90 -4.20
N LEU A 38 12.69 2.09 -3.35
CA LEU A 38 12.80 3.27 -2.48
C LEU A 38 13.00 4.54 -3.29
N TYR A 39 13.81 4.48 -4.34
CA TYR A 39 13.94 5.60 -5.29
C TYR A 39 12.58 5.95 -5.90
N ASN A 40 11.84 4.96 -6.41
CA ASN A 40 10.55 5.20 -7.08
C ASN A 40 9.51 5.85 -6.16
N ILE A 41 9.36 5.37 -4.91
CA ILE A 41 8.39 5.95 -3.97
C ILE A 41 8.80 7.36 -3.50
N LEU A 42 10.09 7.59 -3.25
CA LEU A 42 10.58 8.91 -2.85
C LEU A 42 10.50 9.92 -4.00
N LYS A 43 10.74 9.48 -5.24
CA LYS A 43 10.55 10.28 -6.44
C LYS A 43 9.08 10.63 -6.66
N TYR A 44 8.19 9.65 -6.50
CA TYR A 44 6.73 9.88 -6.50
C TYR A 44 6.31 10.91 -5.45
N LYS A 45 6.81 10.80 -4.22
CA LYS A 45 6.52 11.77 -3.14
C LYS A 45 7.24 13.12 -3.29
N SER A 46 8.17 13.21 -4.24
CA SER A 46 8.75 14.49 -4.70
C SER A 46 7.99 15.08 -5.88
N TYR A 47 6.90 14.44 -6.32
CA TYR A 47 6.06 14.86 -7.45
C TYR A 47 6.76 14.81 -8.81
N GLU A 48 7.82 14.01 -8.92
CA GLU A 48 8.66 13.91 -10.11
C GLU A 48 8.30 12.73 -11.03
N LEU A 49 7.17 12.06 -10.77
CA LEU A 49 6.56 11.12 -11.72
C LEU A 49 5.41 11.84 -12.43
N ASP A 50 5.73 12.51 -13.52
CA ASP A 50 4.85 13.47 -14.21
C ASP A 50 4.58 13.11 -15.68
N SER A 51 4.86 11.86 -16.06
CA SER A 51 4.76 11.38 -17.44
C SER A 51 3.71 10.26 -17.56
N PRO A 52 2.41 10.61 -17.64
CA PRO A 52 1.34 9.63 -17.76
C PRO A 52 1.56 8.63 -18.89
N THR A 53 1.32 7.36 -18.59
CA THR A 53 1.44 6.26 -19.54
C THR A 53 0.07 5.85 -20.06
N LYS A 54 0.04 4.89 -20.99
CA LYS A 54 -1.22 4.31 -21.52
C LYS A 54 -2.09 3.64 -20.45
N PHE A 55 -1.54 3.37 -19.26
CA PHE A 55 -2.24 2.78 -18.14
C PHE A 55 -2.89 3.81 -17.20
N CYS A 56 -2.56 5.10 -17.34
CA CYS A 56 -3.17 6.17 -16.57
C CYS A 56 -4.64 6.36 -16.98
N VAL A 57 -5.52 6.04 -16.05
CA VAL A 57 -6.98 6.20 -16.10
C VAL A 57 -7.37 7.61 -15.70
N THR A 58 -6.71 8.19 -14.69
CA THR A 58 -7.10 9.50 -14.14
C THR A 58 -6.72 10.66 -15.05
N GLY A 59 -5.71 10.48 -15.90
CA GLY A 59 -5.10 11.54 -16.70
C GLY A 59 -4.32 12.57 -15.86
N LYS A 60 -4.10 12.31 -14.57
CA LYS A 60 -3.36 13.19 -13.66
C LYS A 60 -1.88 12.85 -13.64
N SER A 61 -1.06 13.72 -13.06
CA SER A 61 0.40 13.58 -13.02
C SER A 61 1.04 14.45 -11.93
N GLY A 62 2.29 14.17 -11.56
CA GLY A 62 3.05 15.03 -10.65
C GLY A 62 2.41 15.10 -9.26
N GLU A 63 2.05 16.30 -8.82
CA GLU A 63 1.38 16.50 -7.52
C GLU A 63 -0.05 15.95 -7.47
N ASP A 64 -0.69 15.86 -8.63
CA ASP A 64 -2.05 15.34 -8.77
C ASP A 64 -2.09 13.82 -9.03
N ALA A 65 -0.92 13.18 -9.18
CA ALA A 65 -0.84 11.74 -9.39
C ALA A 65 -1.42 10.99 -8.16
N ASP A 66 -2.31 10.03 -8.44
CA ASP A 66 -3.06 9.30 -7.41
C ASP A 66 -3.13 7.80 -7.76
N CYS A 67 -2.14 7.04 -7.29
CA CYS A 67 -1.96 5.63 -7.66
C CYS A 67 -3.15 4.73 -7.30
N ASP A 68 -3.83 4.97 -6.18
CA ASP A 68 -4.94 4.10 -5.76
C ASP A 68 -6.21 4.28 -6.59
N LYS A 69 -6.37 5.42 -7.27
CA LYS A 69 -7.47 5.65 -8.21
C LYS A 69 -7.25 4.94 -9.54
N GLU A 70 -6.00 4.65 -9.89
CA GLU A 70 -5.64 3.95 -11.13
C GLU A 70 -6.11 2.49 -11.15
N ALA A 71 -6.34 1.91 -9.98
CA ALA A 71 -6.91 0.57 -9.84
C ALA A 71 -8.44 0.51 -10.03
N PHE A 72 -9.09 1.61 -10.44
CA PHE A 72 -10.55 1.71 -10.62
C PHE A 72 -11.17 0.51 -11.35
N TYR A 73 -10.58 0.08 -12.47
CA TYR A 73 -11.16 -1.02 -13.25
C TYR A 73 -11.14 -2.37 -12.52
N LEU A 74 -10.23 -2.57 -11.55
CA LEU A 74 -10.25 -3.74 -10.67
C LEU A 74 -11.39 -3.63 -9.66
N TYR A 75 -11.57 -2.46 -9.04
CA TYR A 75 -12.68 -2.21 -8.11
C TYR A 75 -14.04 -2.44 -8.78
N ASN A 76 -14.18 -2.02 -10.04
CA ASN A 76 -15.40 -2.23 -10.82
C ASN A 76 -15.72 -3.70 -11.04
N ILE A 77 -14.73 -4.53 -11.39
CA ILE A 77 -14.93 -5.98 -11.53
C ILE A 77 -15.32 -6.62 -10.20
N LEU A 78 -14.73 -6.16 -9.10
CA LEU A 78 -15.02 -6.65 -7.76
C LEU A 78 -16.38 -6.16 -7.23
N GLY A 79 -16.97 -5.13 -7.84
CA GLY A 79 -18.21 -4.50 -7.39
C GLY A 79 -18.00 -3.52 -6.22
N TRP A 80 -16.77 -3.07 -6.00
CA TRP A 80 -16.40 -2.14 -4.93
C TRP A 80 -16.65 -0.67 -5.29
N GLN A 81 -16.58 -0.35 -6.59
CA GLN A 81 -16.79 0.99 -7.11
C GLN A 81 -17.39 0.92 -8.52
N ASN A 82 -18.49 1.63 -8.78
CA ASN A 82 -19.19 1.58 -10.06
C ASN A 82 -18.67 2.61 -11.05
N THR A 83 -18.41 3.84 -10.60
CA THR A 83 -17.95 4.95 -11.44
C THR A 83 -16.76 5.69 -10.81
N THR A 84 -15.99 6.42 -11.63
CA THR A 84 -14.85 7.22 -11.14
C THR A 84 -15.29 8.41 -10.28
N GLU A 85 -16.56 8.77 -10.33
CA GLU A 85 -17.18 9.88 -9.61
C GLU A 85 -17.85 9.46 -8.29
N ASP A 86 -17.86 8.15 -7.98
CA ASP A 86 -18.47 7.63 -6.76
C ASP A 86 -17.82 8.23 -5.50
N ILE A 87 -18.64 8.39 -4.45
CA ILE A 87 -18.18 8.87 -3.14
C ILE A 87 -17.19 7.87 -2.52
N ILE A 88 -17.44 6.59 -2.73
CA ILE A 88 -16.53 5.49 -2.41
C ILE A 88 -15.52 5.40 -3.54
N ARG A 89 -14.24 5.55 -3.20
CA ARG A 89 -13.15 5.53 -4.18
C ARG A 89 -11.93 4.85 -3.62
N GLY A 90 -11.02 4.46 -4.51
CA GLY A 90 -9.73 3.88 -4.15
C GLY A 90 -9.03 4.67 -3.06
N GLU A 91 -8.33 3.99 -2.16
CA GLU A 91 -7.49 4.58 -1.13
C GLU A 91 -6.32 3.65 -0.84
N THR A 92 -5.15 4.25 -0.60
CA THR A 92 -3.97 3.48 -0.20
C THR A 92 -3.96 3.24 1.32
N MET A 93 -3.96 1.98 1.74
CA MET A 93 -3.83 1.52 3.13
C MET A 93 -2.40 1.66 3.68
N ASN A 94 -1.68 2.73 3.30
CA ASN A 94 -0.27 2.90 3.63
C ASN A 94 -0.08 3.60 4.96
N SER A 95 1.04 3.28 5.61
CA SER A 95 1.75 4.14 6.57
C SER A 95 3.21 4.31 6.16
N PHE A 96 3.52 4.10 4.87
CA PHE A 96 4.90 4.03 4.38
C PHE A 96 5.69 5.29 4.74
N ILE A 97 5.15 6.46 4.40
CA ILE A 97 5.86 7.73 4.59
C ILE A 97 6.01 8.08 6.07
N THR A 98 4.98 7.81 6.87
CA THR A 98 5.06 7.95 8.33
C THR A 98 6.17 7.07 8.89
N THR A 99 6.12 5.75 8.65
CA THR A 99 7.11 4.80 9.16
C THR A 99 8.52 5.10 8.67
N PHE A 100 8.69 5.42 7.38
CA PHE A 100 9.99 5.72 6.80
C PHE A 100 10.61 6.99 7.41
N ASN A 101 9.80 8.04 7.59
CA ASN A 101 10.27 9.27 8.24
C ASN A 101 10.61 9.05 9.73
N GLU A 102 9.83 8.26 10.45
CA GLU A 102 10.15 7.92 11.84
C GLU A 102 11.42 7.07 11.95
N ALA A 103 11.65 6.12 11.03
CA ALA A 103 12.90 5.37 10.98
C ALA A 103 14.13 6.27 10.74
N ILE A 104 13.99 7.28 9.86
CA ILE A 104 15.02 8.29 9.65
C ILE A 104 15.27 9.10 10.94
N LYS A 105 14.21 9.55 11.62
CA LYS A 105 14.31 10.37 12.85
C LYS A 105 14.90 9.61 14.03
N ASP A 106 14.56 8.33 14.18
CA ASP A 106 15.00 7.47 15.30
C ASP A 106 16.41 6.86 15.08
N SER A 107 17.04 7.19 13.94
CA SER A 107 18.42 6.80 13.65
C SER A 107 19.43 7.62 14.48
N SER A 108 20.55 6.99 14.87
CA SER A 108 21.47 7.52 15.89
C SER A 108 22.03 8.91 15.59
N ASP A 109 22.36 9.16 14.32
CA ASP A 109 23.02 10.39 13.87
C ASP A 109 22.08 11.34 13.11
N TYR A 110 20.77 11.24 13.36
CA TYR A 110 19.73 11.97 12.61
C TYR A 110 20.05 13.46 12.48
N TYR A 111 20.28 14.18 13.58
CA TYR A 111 20.51 15.64 13.53
C TYR A 111 21.76 16.02 12.73
N THR A 112 22.85 15.27 12.92
CA THR A 112 24.11 15.51 12.19
C THR A 112 23.93 15.30 10.69
N ILE A 113 23.29 14.19 10.30
CA ILE A 113 23.06 13.86 8.89
C ILE A 113 22.04 14.82 8.28
N ALA A 114 20.92 15.09 8.95
CA ALA A 114 19.88 15.99 8.47
C ALA A 114 20.41 17.40 8.21
N ASN A 115 21.25 17.93 9.10
CA ASN A 115 21.90 19.23 8.91
C ASN A 115 22.84 19.22 7.70
N ARG A 116 23.66 18.16 7.53
CA ARG A 116 24.54 18.00 6.35
C ARG A 116 23.75 17.87 5.05
N LEU A 117 22.56 17.29 5.10
CA LEU A 117 21.63 17.18 3.97
C LEU A 117 20.78 18.46 3.76
N GLY A 118 21.05 19.53 4.52
CA GLY A 118 20.41 20.82 4.32
C GLY A 118 18.97 20.91 4.81
N LYS A 119 18.54 20.01 5.72
CA LYS A 119 17.21 20.09 6.32
C LYS A 119 17.06 21.41 7.08
N LYS A 120 16.06 22.22 6.74
CA LYS A 120 15.80 23.49 7.45
C LYS A 120 15.01 23.20 8.75
N PRO A 121 15.09 24.09 9.75
CA PRO A 121 14.32 23.94 11.00
C PRO A 121 12.80 23.84 10.77
N ARG A 122 12.28 24.55 9.77
CA ARG A 122 10.85 24.56 9.41
C ARG A 122 10.37 23.30 8.67
N ASP A 123 11.28 22.50 8.15
CA ASP A 123 10.92 21.36 7.31
C ASP A 123 10.43 20.21 8.21
N ARG A 124 9.30 19.58 7.87
CA ARG A 124 8.74 18.46 8.65
C ARG A 124 9.60 17.19 8.53
N HIS A 125 10.23 17.01 7.38
CA HIS A 125 11.12 15.90 7.05
C HIS A 125 12.25 16.42 6.14
N ILE A 126 13.26 15.59 5.91
CA ILE A 126 14.27 15.87 4.88
C ILE A 126 13.57 15.78 3.51
N PRO A 127 13.81 16.70 2.56
CA PRO A 127 13.20 16.61 1.23
C PRO A 127 13.44 15.22 0.61
N TYR A 128 12.39 14.60 0.07
CA TYR A 128 12.49 13.24 -0.48
C TYR A 128 13.45 13.19 -1.68
N SER A 129 13.52 14.27 -2.47
CA SER A 129 14.52 14.45 -3.52
C SER A 129 15.94 14.34 -3.00
N THR A 130 16.24 15.04 -1.89
CA THR A 130 17.52 14.90 -1.21
C THR A 130 17.75 13.48 -0.71
N LEU A 131 16.73 12.77 -0.22
CA LEU A 131 16.87 11.42 0.33
C LEU A 131 17.18 10.37 -0.74
N TYR A 132 16.48 10.39 -1.89
CA TYR A 132 16.74 9.40 -2.94
C TYR A 132 17.99 9.73 -3.76
N GLN A 133 18.35 11.01 -3.90
CA GLN A 133 19.59 11.40 -4.57
C GLN A 133 20.80 10.82 -3.84
N ASN A 134 21.70 10.18 -4.60
CA ASN A 134 22.88 9.49 -4.05
C ASN A 134 22.54 8.48 -2.94
N GLN A 135 21.29 7.97 -2.91
CA GLN A 135 20.80 7.05 -1.88
C GLN A 135 21.08 7.55 -0.45
N ASN A 136 20.92 8.86 -0.21
CA ASN A 136 21.16 9.47 1.09
C ASN A 136 20.35 8.85 2.23
N TYR A 137 19.21 8.21 1.94
CA TYR A 137 18.45 7.43 2.92
C TYR A 137 19.27 6.29 3.56
N LEU A 138 20.31 5.76 2.91
CA LEU A 138 21.20 4.73 3.47
C LEU A 138 22.13 5.25 4.56
N LYS A 139 22.22 6.57 4.77
CA LYS A 139 23.01 7.17 5.86
C LYS A 139 22.37 6.95 7.23
N PHE A 140 21.09 6.56 7.27
CA PHE A 140 20.33 6.37 8.50
C PHE A 140 20.38 4.91 8.93
N ASP A 141 20.89 4.64 10.15
CA ASP A 141 21.24 3.28 10.58
C ASP A 141 20.03 2.34 10.66
N ILE A 142 18.84 2.85 11.01
CA ILE A 142 17.62 2.03 11.02
C ILE A 142 17.19 1.64 9.60
N ILE A 143 17.28 2.56 8.63
CA ILE A 143 16.99 2.25 7.22
C ILE A 143 17.97 1.21 6.70
N GLN A 144 19.27 1.40 6.94
CA GLN A 144 20.32 0.49 6.48
C GLN A 144 20.14 -0.92 7.06
N LYS A 145 19.80 -1.04 8.35
CA LYS A 145 19.59 -2.33 9.03
C LYS A 145 18.38 -3.10 8.51
N ASN A 146 17.34 -2.41 8.01
CA ASN A 146 16.08 -3.00 7.55
C ASN A 146 15.85 -2.78 6.05
N ILE A 147 16.94 -2.63 5.28
CA ILE A 147 16.86 -2.13 3.89
C ILE A 147 16.03 -3.05 2.99
N LYS A 148 16.16 -4.36 3.14
CA LYS A 148 15.44 -5.34 2.29
C LYS A 148 13.94 -5.25 2.50
N GLU A 149 13.53 -5.11 3.75
CA GLU A 149 12.14 -5.06 4.17
C GLU A 149 11.51 -3.71 3.80
N PHE A 150 12.28 -2.61 3.88
CA PHE A 150 11.87 -1.30 3.36
C PHE A 150 11.75 -1.28 1.83
N GLU A 151 12.67 -1.92 1.10
CA GLU A 151 12.59 -2.04 -0.36
C GLU A 151 11.36 -2.86 -0.77
N LEU A 152 11.06 -3.94 -0.05
CA LEU A 152 9.84 -4.72 -0.26
C LEU A 152 8.60 -3.87 0.04
N PHE A 153 8.59 -3.13 1.14
CA PHE A 153 7.44 -2.27 1.48
C PHE A 153 7.23 -1.16 0.45
N ALA A 154 8.31 -0.55 -0.04
CA ALA A 154 8.27 0.46 -1.09
C ALA A 154 7.70 -0.10 -2.40
N LYS A 155 8.06 -1.34 -2.75
CA LYS A 155 7.53 -2.07 -3.90
C LYS A 155 6.04 -2.32 -3.76
N LEU A 156 5.60 -2.71 -2.57
CA LEU A 156 4.22 -3.10 -2.28
C LEU A 156 3.28 -1.92 -1.99
N THR A 157 3.81 -0.73 -1.70
CA THR A 157 3.00 0.42 -1.22
C THR A 157 1.89 0.84 -2.20
N HIS A 158 2.15 0.79 -3.52
CA HIS A 158 1.16 1.15 -4.53
C HIS A 158 0.80 -0.06 -5.40
N THR A 159 0.63 -1.23 -4.78
CA THR A 159 0.05 -2.41 -5.43
C THR A 159 -1.39 -2.62 -4.95
N ILE A 160 -2.16 -3.41 -5.70
CA ILE A 160 -3.58 -3.66 -5.40
C ILE A 160 -3.81 -4.24 -3.99
N GLY A 161 -2.84 -4.99 -3.45
CA GLY A 161 -2.91 -5.56 -2.11
C GLY A 161 -2.93 -4.50 -1.00
N ASN A 162 -2.37 -3.31 -1.27
CA ASN A 162 -2.35 -2.19 -0.34
C ASN A 162 -3.44 -1.14 -0.63
N PHE A 163 -4.38 -1.45 -1.53
CA PHE A 163 -5.48 -0.56 -1.86
C PHE A 163 -6.81 -1.08 -1.34
N THR A 164 -7.67 -0.18 -0.87
CA THR A 164 -9.07 -0.46 -0.54
C THR A 164 -9.95 0.62 -1.16
N VAL A 165 -11.26 0.57 -0.90
CA VAL A 165 -12.15 1.68 -1.20
C VAL A 165 -12.79 2.19 0.08
N LEU A 166 -12.90 3.52 0.22
CA LEU A 166 -13.56 4.17 1.34
C LEU A 166 -14.28 5.43 0.86
N PRO A 167 -15.31 5.90 1.60
CA PRO A 167 -15.82 7.25 1.45
C PRO A 167 -14.70 8.28 1.65
N HIS A 168 -14.58 9.24 0.72
CA HIS A 168 -13.48 10.22 0.76
C HIS A 168 -13.30 10.92 2.11
N TRP A 169 -14.38 11.28 2.78
CA TRP A 169 -14.33 12.01 4.06
C TRP A 169 -13.70 11.18 5.19
N MET A 170 -13.82 9.84 5.14
CA MET A 170 -13.18 8.96 6.11
C MET A 170 -11.67 8.97 5.96
N ASN A 171 -11.17 9.00 4.72
CA ASN A 171 -9.75 9.09 4.44
C ASN A 171 -9.13 10.37 5.04
N THR A 172 -9.74 11.53 4.79
CA THR A 172 -9.24 12.81 5.29
C THR A 172 -9.19 12.89 6.83
N GLY A 173 -10.13 12.23 7.52
CA GLY A 173 -10.18 12.21 8.99
C GLY A 173 -9.13 11.30 9.64
N ARG A 174 -8.74 10.23 8.95
CA ARG A 174 -7.97 9.10 9.48
C ARG A 174 -6.58 9.49 10.01
N TYR A 175 -5.84 10.30 9.26
CA TYR A 175 -4.47 10.68 9.58
C TYR A 175 -4.31 11.21 11.02
N LYS A 176 -5.29 11.97 11.53
CA LYS A 176 -5.18 12.65 12.83
C LYS A 176 -5.08 11.68 14.01
N PHE A 177 -5.74 10.53 13.95
CA PHE A 177 -5.74 9.58 15.07
C PHE A 177 -4.82 8.39 14.82
N SER A 178 -4.59 8.00 13.55
CA SER A 178 -3.79 6.82 13.24
C SER A 178 -2.41 7.12 12.66
N ASN A 179 -2.07 8.37 12.31
CA ASN A 179 -0.85 8.69 11.53
C ASN A 179 -0.70 7.82 10.28
N ASP A 180 -1.85 7.50 9.66
CA ASP A 180 -2.00 6.60 8.53
C ASP A 180 -1.76 5.10 8.82
N TYR A 181 -1.51 4.69 10.05
CA TYR A 181 -1.45 3.27 10.40
C TYR A 181 -2.80 2.56 10.21
N TRP A 182 -2.78 1.52 9.38
CA TRP A 182 -4.00 0.87 8.94
C TRP A 182 -4.62 -0.04 9.99
N ASP A 183 -3.83 -0.73 10.81
CA ASP A 183 -4.33 -1.50 11.96
C ASP A 183 -5.05 -0.62 12.99
N ILE A 184 -4.56 0.59 13.27
CA ILE A 184 -5.27 1.56 14.12
C ILE A 184 -6.57 2.04 13.48
N THR A 185 -6.55 2.24 12.16
CA THR A 185 -7.77 2.55 11.40
C THR A 185 -8.77 1.39 11.49
N MET A 186 -8.30 0.16 11.36
CA MET A 186 -9.11 -1.05 11.43
C MET A 186 -9.71 -1.24 12.82
N LEU A 187 -8.98 -0.95 13.91
CA LEU A 187 -9.54 -0.96 15.26
C LEU A 187 -10.73 0.01 15.37
N SER A 188 -10.57 1.24 14.88
CA SER A 188 -11.65 2.23 14.88
C SER A 188 -12.86 1.77 14.05
N LEU A 189 -12.62 1.14 12.90
CA LEU A 189 -13.69 0.57 12.06
C LEU A 189 -14.37 -0.62 12.73
N GLN A 190 -13.61 -1.49 13.40
CA GLN A 190 -14.12 -2.64 14.13
C GLN A 190 -15.07 -2.16 15.25
N GLU A 191 -14.62 -1.23 16.09
CA GLU A 191 -15.44 -0.66 17.15
C GLU A 191 -16.73 -0.03 16.59
N TRP A 192 -16.62 0.75 15.52
CA TRP A 192 -17.78 1.42 14.93
C TRP A 192 -18.77 0.44 14.30
N LEU A 193 -18.29 -0.51 13.49
CA LEU A 193 -19.13 -1.45 12.77
C LEU A 193 -19.74 -2.49 13.70
N THR A 194 -19.00 -3.01 14.68
CA THR A 194 -19.53 -3.95 15.69
C THR A 194 -20.65 -3.32 16.52
N ASN A 195 -20.56 -2.01 16.82
CA ASN A 195 -21.63 -1.28 17.49
C ASN A 195 -22.91 -1.15 16.63
N LEU A 196 -22.79 -1.18 15.30
CA LEU A 196 -23.95 -1.23 14.40
C LEU A 196 -24.53 -2.64 14.32
N SER A 197 -23.68 -3.64 14.07
CA SER A 197 -24.00 -5.07 14.19
C SER A 197 -22.70 -5.90 14.12
N PRO A 198 -22.59 -7.01 14.86
CA PRO A 198 -21.42 -7.90 14.77
C PRO A 198 -21.13 -8.37 13.33
N GLU A 199 -22.18 -8.63 12.55
CA GLU A 199 -22.10 -9.06 11.15
C GLU A 199 -21.56 -7.96 10.23
N ALA A 200 -21.79 -6.68 10.55
CA ALA A 200 -21.31 -5.57 9.72
C ALA A 200 -19.78 -5.54 9.62
N TRP A 201 -19.08 -5.84 10.72
CA TRP A 201 -17.62 -5.93 10.73
C TRP A 201 -17.13 -7.12 9.89
N ILE A 202 -17.71 -8.31 10.10
CA ILE A 202 -17.34 -9.51 9.34
C ILE A 202 -17.59 -9.29 7.85
N ASN A 203 -18.75 -8.74 7.48
CA ASN A 203 -19.09 -8.41 6.10
C ASN A 203 -18.11 -7.40 5.49
N PHE A 204 -17.64 -6.42 6.27
CA PHE A 204 -16.63 -5.47 5.81
C PHE A 204 -15.29 -6.17 5.51
N ILE A 205 -14.84 -7.07 6.38
CA ILE A 205 -13.63 -7.88 6.16
C ILE A 205 -13.76 -8.74 4.90
N GLU A 206 -14.87 -9.46 4.78
CA GLU A 206 -15.16 -10.35 3.66
C GLU A 206 -15.28 -9.60 2.33
N MET A 207 -15.96 -8.46 2.32
CA MET A 207 -16.18 -7.65 1.12
C MET A 207 -14.85 -7.16 0.53
N TYR A 208 -13.94 -6.70 1.38
CA TYR A 208 -12.69 -6.05 0.97
C TYR A 208 -11.44 -6.92 1.14
N TYR A 209 -11.63 -8.20 1.44
CA TYR A 209 -10.57 -9.20 1.63
C TYR A 209 -9.51 -8.76 2.64
N LEU A 210 -9.96 -8.29 3.80
CA LEU A 210 -9.09 -7.72 4.84
C LEU A 210 -8.62 -8.76 5.88
N HIS A 211 -8.82 -10.06 5.62
CA HIS A 211 -8.42 -11.16 6.48
C HIS A 211 -6.96 -11.07 6.96
N PRO A 212 -5.97 -10.65 6.15
CA PRO A 212 -4.59 -10.56 6.64
C PRO A 212 -4.40 -9.57 7.81
N TYR A 213 -5.36 -8.68 8.06
CA TYR A 213 -5.32 -7.69 9.14
C TYR A 213 -6.11 -8.09 10.38
N VAL A 214 -6.78 -9.24 10.38
CA VAL A 214 -7.55 -9.77 11.51
C VAL A 214 -7.20 -11.22 11.77
N ASN A 215 -7.33 -11.67 13.02
CA ASN A 215 -7.16 -13.08 13.36
C ASN A 215 -8.40 -13.91 12.97
N THR A 216 -8.34 -15.22 13.18
CA THR A 216 -9.44 -16.16 12.93
C THR A 216 -10.74 -15.86 13.68
N GLU A 217 -10.69 -15.04 14.74
CA GLU A 217 -11.84 -14.55 15.49
C GLU A 217 -12.30 -13.15 15.04
N TYR A 218 -11.81 -12.70 13.87
CA TYR A 218 -12.05 -11.38 13.29
C TYR A 218 -11.60 -10.22 14.18
N GLN A 219 -10.68 -10.43 15.12
CA GLN A 219 -10.10 -9.35 15.92
C GLN A 219 -8.95 -8.71 15.16
N VAL A 220 -8.90 -7.38 15.13
CA VAL A 220 -7.80 -6.65 14.48
C VAL A 220 -6.47 -7.01 15.14
N GLU A 221 -5.50 -7.37 14.31
CA GLU A 221 -4.16 -7.66 14.79
C GLU A 221 -3.23 -6.47 14.53
N LEU A 222 -2.78 -5.88 15.63
CA LEU A 222 -1.82 -4.78 15.63
C LEU A 222 -0.48 -5.18 14.99
N PHE A 223 0.17 -4.21 14.36
CA PHE A 223 1.48 -4.40 13.74
C PHE A 223 2.60 -4.60 14.76
N TRP A 224 2.47 -4.05 15.96
CA TRP A 224 3.35 -4.30 17.10
C TRP A 224 2.59 -4.17 18.42
N ASP A 225 3.22 -4.61 19.50
CA ASP A 225 2.60 -4.62 20.83
C ASP A 225 2.32 -3.18 21.30
N ASN A 226 1.12 -2.95 21.85
CA ASN A 226 0.66 -1.65 22.36
C ASN A 226 0.69 -0.52 21.33
N HIS A 227 0.59 -0.81 20.03
CA HIS A 227 0.55 0.20 18.97
C HIS A 227 -0.61 1.21 19.17
N ASN A 228 -1.75 0.76 19.70
CA ASN A 228 -2.88 1.62 20.04
C ASN A 228 -2.59 2.63 21.16
N ASP A 229 -1.58 2.38 22.01
CA ASP A 229 -1.14 3.29 23.06
C ASP A 229 0.03 4.17 22.61
N VAL A 230 0.93 3.63 21.79
CA VAL A 230 2.10 4.31 21.24
C VAL A 230 2.08 4.21 19.71
N ILE A 231 1.44 5.21 19.08
CA ILE A 231 1.17 5.23 17.64
C ILE A 231 2.45 5.25 16.78
N LEU A 232 3.52 5.92 17.23
CA LEU A 232 4.75 6.01 16.44
C LEU A 232 5.75 4.91 16.83
N PRO A 233 6.30 4.19 15.85
CA PRO A 233 7.18 3.06 16.12
C PRO A 233 8.50 3.51 16.76
N LYS A 234 9.10 2.62 17.53
CA LYS A 234 10.47 2.72 18.04
C LYS A 234 11.39 1.78 17.27
N ARG A 235 12.70 1.95 17.48
CA ARG A 235 13.76 1.11 16.89
C ARG A 235 13.46 -0.39 16.84
N HIS A 236 12.85 -0.96 17.88
CA HIS A 236 12.56 -2.39 17.96
C HIS A 236 11.27 -2.81 17.23
N ASP A 237 10.39 -1.86 16.92
CA ASP A 237 9.11 -2.12 16.24
C ASP A 237 9.30 -2.24 14.72
N PHE A 238 10.27 -1.55 14.13
CA PHE A 238 10.45 -1.52 12.67
C PHE A 238 10.57 -2.90 12.02
N PRO A 239 11.41 -3.85 12.51
CA PRO A 239 11.47 -5.18 11.91
C PRO A 239 10.14 -5.93 11.98
N ILE A 240 9.40 -5.78 13.09
CA ILE A 240 8.11 -6.45 13.32
C ILE A 240 7.06 -5.87 12.37
N PHE A 241 6.94 -4.53 12.36
CA PHE A 241 6.02 -3.81 11.48
C PHE A 241 6.28 -4.15 10.01
N LEU A 242 7.53 -4.04 9.55
CA LEU A 242 7.88 -4.24 8.14
C LEU A 242 7.63 -5.68 7.70
N LYS A 243 7.90 -6.66 8.55
CA LYS A 243 7.57 -8.06 8.25
C LYS A 243 6.06 -8.22 8.06
N LYS A 244 5.26 -7.85 9.06
CA LYS A 244 3.81 -8.02 9.05
C LYS A 244 3.15 -7.27 7.89
N VAL A 245 3.50 -5.99 7.67
CA VAL A 245 2.86 -5.18 6.62
C VAL A 245 3.12 -5.73 5.23
N ASN A 246 4.34 -6.21 4.96
CA ASN A 246 4.70 -6.79 3.67
C ASN A 246 3.96 -8.10 3.39
N GLU A 247 3.93 -9.00 4.38
CA GLU A 247 3.23 -10.28 4.29
C GLU A 247 1.73 -10.08 4.01
N ARG A 248 1.10 -9.14 4.74
CA ARG A 248 -0.33 -8.84 4.60
C ARG A 248 -0.68 -8.25 3.24
N ILE A 249 0.10 -7.29 2.76
CA ILE A 249 -0.14 -6.67 1.45
C ILE A 249 0.01 -7.70 0.33
N GLU A 250 1.07 -8.53 0.37
CA GLU A 250 1.32 -9.49 -0.69
C GLU A 250 0.23 -10.58 -0.76
N GLU A 251 -0.14 -11.15 0.39
CA GLU A 251 -1.22 -12.14 0.49
C GLU A 251 -2.54 -11.58 -0.06
N ARG A 252 -2.92 -10.38 0.41
CA ARG A 252 -4.14 -9.72 -0.04
C ARG A 252 -4.12 -9.43 -1.54
N GLY A 253 -2.99 -8.97 -2.07
CA GLY A 253 -2.81 -8.69 -3.49
C GLY A 253 -2.99 -9.94 -4.35
N LYS A 254 -2.40 -11.07 -3.95
CA LYS A 254 -2.58 -12.37 -4.64
C LYS A 254 -4.05 -12.77 -4.68
N TYR A 255 -4.73 -12.71 -3.53
CA TYR A 255 -6.13 -13.09 -3.45
C TYR A 255 -7.01 -12.19 -4.32
N ILE A 256 -6.82 -10.87 -4.30
CA ILE A 256 -7.57 -9.94 -5.15
C ILE A 256 -7.42 -10.30 -6.64
N ILE A 257 -6.20 -10.54 -7.10
CA ILE A 257 -5.96 -10.89 -8.51
C ILE A 257 -6.61 -12.23 -8.87
N LYS A 258 -6.59 -13.21 -7.97
CA LYS A 258 -7.31 -14.46 -8.16
C LYS A 258 -8.80 -14.21 -8.37
N GLN A 259 -9.43 -13.43 -7.48
CA GLN A 259 -10.86 -13.12 -7.55
C GLN A 259 -11.22 -12.36 -8.84
N VAL A 260 -10.37 -11.44 -9.29
CA VAL A 260 -10.54 -10.74 -10.58
C VAL A 260 -10.48 -11.72 -11.75
N CYS A 261 -9.48 -12.60 -11.77
CA CYS A 261 -9.31 -13.62 -12.81
C CYS A 261 -10.49 -14.59 -12.85
N ASP A 262 -10.95 -15.04 -11.68
CA ASP A 262 -12.10 -15.95 -11.54
C ASP A 262 -13.39 -15.30 -12.04
N LYS A 263 -13.68 -14.04 -11.66
CA LYS A 263 -14.85 -13.29 -12.14
C LYS A 263 -14.83 -13.04 -13.66
N LEU A 264 -13.65 -12.85 -14.24
CA LEU A 264 -13.49 -12.67 -15.70
C LEU A 264 -13.41 -13.99 -16.47
N ASN A 265 -13.35 -15.13 -15.78
CA ASN A 265 -13.02 -16.43 -16.38
C ASN A 265 -11.71 -16.40 -17.20
N GLN A 266 -10.66 -15.81 -16.63
CA GLN A 266 -9.34 -15.64 -17.24
C GLN A 266 -8.27 -16.34 -16.41
N LYS A 267 -8.13 -17.65 -16.59
CA LYS A 267 -7.28 -18.52 -15.75
C LYS A 267 -6.04 -19.07 -16.46
N ASP A 268 -5.95 -18.86 -17.77
CA ASP A 268 -4.85 -19.36 -18.62
C ASP A 268 -3.69 -18.37 -18.67
N TYR A 269 -3.17 -18.01 -17.49
CA TYR A 269 -1.99 -17.16 -17.34
C TYR A 269 -0.91 -17.91 -16.57
N HIS A 270 0.36 -17.65 -16.89
CA HIS A 270 1.50 -18.22 -16.18
C HIS A 270 1.48 -17.83 -14.71
N PHE A 271 1.20 -16.56 -14.41
CA PHE A 271 1.11 -16.09 -13.03
C PHE A 271 -0.07 -16.70 -12.26
N TYR A 272 -1.16 -17.09 -12.96
CA TYR A 272 -2.36 -17.60 -12.29
C TYR A 272 -2.09 -18.96 -11.64
N LYS A 273 -1.20 -19.77 -12.23
CA LYS A 273 -0.79 -21.07 -11.65
C LYS A 273 -0.18 -20.95 -10.25
N GLU A 274 0.40 -19.79 -9.90
CA GLU A 274 0.93 -19.56 -8.55
C GLU A 274 -0.16 -19.30 -7.51
N ILE A 275 -1.34 -18.86 -7.94
CA ILE A 275 -2.45 -18.45 -7.06
C ILE A 275 -3.72 -19.30 -7.27
N GLU A 276 -3.68 -20.29 -8.17
CA GLU A 276 -4.85 -21.09 -8.53
C GLU A 276 -5.45 -21.82 -7.31
N ASN A 277 -4.59 -22.26 -6.39
CA ASN A 277 -4.94 -23.01 -5.19
C ASN A 277 -5.17 -22.11 -3.95
N MET A 278 -5.20 -20.78 -4.10
CA MET A 278 -5.60 -19.86 -3.02
C MET A 278 -7.13 -19.86 -2.86
N ASP A 279 -7.68 -20.95 -2.34
CA ASP A 279 -9.12 -21.09 -2.10
C ASP A 279 -9.60 -20.21 -0.94
N LYS A 280 -8.71 -19.92 0.02
CA LYS A 280 -8.93 -18.97 1.11
C LYS A 280 -7.77 -17.98 1.17
N ILE A 281 -8.09 -16.77 1.62
CA ILE A 281 -7.10 -15.76 2.01
C ILE A 281 -6.69 -16.03 3.46
N LYS A 282 -5.40 -15.86 3.77
CA LYS A 282 -4.91 -16.07 5.14
C LYS A 282 -5.40 -15.01 6.11
N PHE A 283 -5.71 -15.45 7.33
CA PHE A 283 -5.84 -14.58 8.50
C PHE A 283 -4.46 -14.19 9.05
N SER A 284 -4.41 -13.14 9.87
CA SER A 284 -3.17 -12.58 10.41
C SER A 284 -2.36 -13.56 11.27
N ASN A 285 -3.01 -14.53 11.91
CA ASN A 285 -2.40 -15.58 12.73
C ASN A 285 -2.04 -16.86 11.94
N GLU A 286 -2.12 -16.83 10.60
CA GLU A 286 -1.77 -17.95 9.71
C GLU A 286 -0.46 -17.72 8.90
N PHE A 287 0.31 -16.67 9.24
CA PHE A 287 1.59 -16.31 8.61
C PHE A 287 2.80 -17.00 9.24
#